data_AF-A0AAV5YV27-F1
#
_entry.id   AF-A0AAV5YV27-F1
#
_cell.length_a   1.000
_cell.length_b   1.000
_cell.length_c   1.000
_cell.angle_alpha   90.00
_cell.angle_beta   90.00
_cell.angle_gamma   90.00
#
_symmetry.space_group_name_H-M   'P 1'
#
loop_
_entity.id
_entity.type
_entity.pdbx_description
1 polymer ?
#
loop_
_entity_poly.entity_id
_entity_poly.type
_entity_poly.pdbx_seq_one_letter_code
_entity_poly.pdbx_strand_id
1 'polypeptide(L)'
;MSPAPAPGALTAIDRLVVSLVAGINMRALYGAEHPALASHVERILEAVATVCQEVGKDALTFLVVGQDLVVESQPLRTGSLYHQQFIRALTRRSVERLTIGRDVDTEECVRFLTPMALGGAPVSTRHIVVGRVELLSPEGLALGRGGGGGGAGDDSAIELLTAQSVDGAREAFTEFRSDRQGGLVRLEQVVWSLMAALQRATREILPLAPLKTHDDYTFVHSVNVSLLTLAQARSFGIEGSRLHAIGLAAFLHDIGKLKIPLEVLNKPGKLEGEEWRIMMSHAQEGATHLCGVEAVHPLAILVAYEHHMRYDGRPNYPVPRVNRRPTLASQLTSISDVYDAICTTRPYAKARSREFALSVLTERVGTFHSPALVANFVRMVRVDPPPETPGDA
;
A
#
# COMPACT_ATOMS: atom_id res chain seq x y z
N MET A 1 9.72 -16.00 -4.96
CA MET A 1 10.20 -16.01 -3.56
C MET A 1 11.56 -15.35 -3.60
N SER A 2 11.65 -14.03 -3.40
CA SER A 2 12.85 -13.56 -2.69
C SER A 2 12.96 -14.38 -1.43
N PRO A 3 14.15 -14.86 -1.08
CA PRO A 3 14.31 -15.49 0.20
C PRO A 3 13.80 -14.48 1.24
N ALA A 4 13.08 -14.97 2.25
CA ALA A 4 13.00 -14.21 3.49
C ALA A 4 14.43 -13.72 3.78
N PRO A 5 14.64 -12.46 4.21
CA PRO A 5 15.95 -12.03 4.64
C PRO A 5 16.50 -13.17 5.48
N ALA A 6 17.68 -13.70 5.09
CA ALA A 6 18.25 -14.85 5.76
C ALA A 6 18.18 -14.58 7.27
N PRO A 7 18.01 -15.58 8.15
CA PRO A 7 17.89 -15.33 9.59
C PRO A 7 18.98 -14.36 10.12
N GLY A 8 20.16 -14.34 9.47
CA GLY A 8 21.18 -13.30 9.62
C GLY A 8 20.68 -11.87 9.39
N ALA A 9 20.10 -11.55 8.23
CA ALA A 9 19.72 -10.20 7.80
C ALA A 9 18.71 -9.53 8.75
N LEU A 10 17.71 -10.27 9.24
CA LEU A 10 16.80 -9.76 10.28
C LEU A 10 17.56 -9.46 11.58
N THR A 11 18.45 -10.35 11.99
CA THR A 11 19.29 -10.18 13.19
C THR A 11 20.29 -9.02 13.02
N ALA A 12 20.75 -8.76 11.80
CA ALA A 12 21.64 -7.64 11.49
C ALA A 12 20.87 -6.31 11.52
N ILE A 13 19.65 -6.26 10.99
CA ILE A 13 18.78 -5.08 11.06
C ILE A 13 18.46 -4.74 12.52
N ASP A 14 18.10 -5.74 13.34
CA ASP A 14 17.85 -5.54 14.77
C ASP A 14 19.09 -4.97 15.48
N ARG A 15 20.28 -5.52 15.18
CA ARG A 15 21.56 -5.00 15.71
C ARG A 15 21.83 -3.57 15.28
N LEU A 16 21.55 -3.22 14.02
CA LEU A 16 21.69 -1.86 13.53
C LEU A 16 20.74 -0.90 14.25
N VAL A 17 19.48 -1.26 14.44
CA VAL A 17 18.51 -0.43 15.19
C VAL A 17 18.98 -0.21 16.63
N VAL A 18 19.46 -1.27 17.31
CA VAL A 18 20.02 -1.17 18.67
C VAL A 18 21.22 -0.21 18.70
N SER A 19 22.15 -0.36 17.76
CA SER A 19 23.32 0.52 17.66
C SER A 19 22.95 1.97 17.36
N LEU A 20 21.97 2.23 16.49
CA LEU A 20 21.50 3.59 16.22
C LEU A 20 20.89 4.24 17.46
N VAL A 21 20.04 3.52 18.20
CA VAL A 21 19.44 4.03 19.45
C VAL A 21 20.50 4.29 20.52
N ALA A 22 21.47 3.38 20.66
CA ALA A 22 22.59 3.56 21.58
C ALA A 22 23.45 4.77 21.19
N GLY A 23 23.72 4.97 19.89
CA GLY A 23 24.43 6.14 19.37
C GLY A 23 23.73 7.46 19.67
N ILE A 24 22.40 7.50 19.53
CA ILE A 24 21.58 8.67 19.89
C ILE A 24 21.75 8.98 21.39
N ASN A 25 21.65 7.97 22.26
CA ASN A 25 21.82 8.15 23.71
C ASN A 25 23.25 8.57 24.08
N MET A 26 24.27 8.00 23.44
CA MET A 26 25.67 8.38 23.68
C MET A 26 25.94 9.81 23.23
N ARG A 27 25.38 10.24 22.10
CA ARG A 27 25.51 11.62 21.62
C ARG A 27 24.81 12.63 22.54
N ALA A 28 23.78 12.21 23.27
CA ALA A 28 23.12 13.03 24.28
C ALA A 28 23.98 13.21 25.55
N LEU A 29 24.86 12.25 25.84
CA LEU A 29 25.74 12.25 27.02
C LEU A 29 27.13 12.85 26.75
N TYR A 30 27.66 12.65 25.55
CA TYR A 30 29.03 13.00 25.17
C TYR A 30 29.08 13.99 24.00
N GLY A 31 30.12 14.83 23.97
CA GLY A 31 30.41 15.75 22.87
C GLY A 31 30.75 15.01 21.56
N ALA A 32 30.62 15.71 20.42
CA ALA A 32 30.85 15.14 19.09
C ALA A 32 32.27 14.56 18.90
N GLU A 33 33.26 15.12 19.59
CA GLU A 33 34.67 14.70 19.52
C GLU A 33 35.06 13.68 20.61
N HIS A 34 34.12 13.21 21.43
CA HIS A 34 34.43 12.33 22.54
C HIS A 34 34.82 10.91 22.05
N PRO A 35 35.93 10.31 22.51
CA PRO A 35 36.40 9.01 22.04
C PRO A 35 35.36 7.89 22.13
N ALA A 36 34.56 7.87 23.21
CA ALA A 36 33.51 6.87 23.37
C ALA A 36 32.42 6.95 22.27
N LEU A 37 32.10 8.16 21.80
CA LEU A 37 31.15 8.34 20.70
C LEU A 37 31.79 7.90 19.37
N ALA A 38 33.04 8.26 19.13
CA ALA A 38 33.78 7.84 17.93
C ALA A 38 33.80 6.32 17.78
N SER A 39 34.18 5.59 18.84
CA SER A 39 34.17 4.12 18.85
C SER A 39 32.77 3.51 18.75
N HIS A 40 31.70 4.27 19.02
CA HIS A 40 30.33 3.80 18.80
C HIS A 40 29.85 4.05 17.38
N VAL A 41 30.26 5.18 16.78
CA VAL A 41 29.99 5.48 15.37
C VAL A 41 30.63 4.43 14.48
N GLU A 42 31.88 4.03 14.73
CA GLU A 42 32.54 2.92 14.00
C GLU A 42 31.69 1.64 14.00
N ARG A 43 31.10 1.27 15.15
CA ARG A 43 30.19 0.11 15.26
C ARG A 43 28.89 0.29 14.47
N ILE A 44 28.37 1.51 14.35
CA ILE A 44 27.22 1.80 13.49
C ILE A 44 27.61 1.61 12.02
N LEU A 45 28.76 2.13 11.59
CA LEU A 45 29.24 1.99 10.21
C LEU A 45 29.45 0.50 9.85
N GLU A 46 30.05 -0.28 10.74
CA GLU A 46 30.20 -1.74 10.57
C GLU A 46 28.84 -2.45 10.49
N ALA A 47 27.87 -2.07 11.33
CA ALA A 47 26.53 -2.64 11.32
C ALA A 47 25.79 -2.31 10.02
N VAL A 48 25.90 -1.09 9.51
CA VAL A 48 25.34 -0.69 8.20
C VAL A 48 25.95 -1.52 7.09
N ALA A 49 27.29 -1.62 7.03
CA ALA A 49 27.99 -2.40 6.01
C ALA A 49 27.58 -3.89 6.05
N THR A 50 27.46 -4.45 7.25
CA THR A 50 27.02 -5.84 7.46
C THR A 50 25.59 -6.05 6.96
N VAL A 51 24.65 -5.17 7.32
CA VAL A 51 23.25 -5.27 6.87
C VAL A 51 23.16 -5.11 5.36
N CYS A 52 23.83 -4.12 4.77
CA CYS A 52 23.88 -3.93 3.33
C CYS A 52 24.41 -5.16 2.59
N GLN A 53 25.46 -5.81 3.13
CA GLN A 53 26.01 -7.04 2.59
C GLN A 53 25.04 -8.22 2.71
N GLU A 54 24.41 -8.41 3.86
CA GLU A 54 23.47 -9.52 4.09
C GLU A 54 22.14 -9.36 3.32
N VAL A 55 21.71 -8.11 3.09
CA VAL A 55 20.52 -7.78 2.29
C VAL A 55 20.84 -7.72 0.79
N GLY A 56 22.11 -7.57 0.41
CA GLY A 56 22.56 -7.47 -0.98
C GLY A 56 22.24 -6.12 -1.63
N LYS A 57 22.24 -5.03 -0.85
CA LYS A 57 21.90 -3.67 -1.30
C LYS A 57 22.93 -2.65 -0.86
N ASP A 58 23.13 -1.62 -1.68
CA ASP A 58 24.06 -0.52 -1.36
C ASP A 58 23.46 0.53 -0.42
N ALA A 59 22.17 0.41 -0.09
CA ALA A 59 21.50 1.24 0.90
C ALA A 59 20.34 0.50 1.56
N LEU A 60 19.98 0.96 2.76
CA LEU A 60 18.89 0.45 3.57
C LEU A 60 17.90 1.57 3.90
N THR A 61 16.63 1.35 3.60
CA THR A 61 15.54 2.30 3.81
C THR A 61 14.65 1.83 4.95
N PHE A 62 14.56 2.66 5.99
CA PHE A 62 13.60 2.60 7.07
C PHE A 62 12.42 3.55 6.77
N LEU A 63 11.21 3.05 6.94
CA LEU A 63 9.97 3.81 6.87
C LEU A 63 9.23 3.68 8.21
N VAL A 64 8.85 4.81 8.78
CA VAL A 64 8.04 4.85 10.00
C VAL A 64 6.59 5.12 9.61
N VAL A 65 5.71 4.16 9.90
CA VAL A 65 4.28 4.26 9.61
C VAL A 65 3.51 4.07 10.92
N GLY A 66 3.07 5.17 11.54
CA GLY A 66 2.39 5.15 12.83
C GLY A 66 3.27 4.65 13.98
N GLN A 67 3.10 3.39 14.38
CA GLN A 67 3.90 2.70 15.41
C GLN A 67 4.75 1.56 14.83
N ASP A 68 4.75 1.40 13.52
CA ASP A 68 5.45 0.32 12.83
C ASP A 68 6.69 0.82 12.09
N LEU A 69 7.69 -0.05 12.01
CA LEU A 69 8.92 0.17 11.26
C LEU A 69 8.94 -0.80 10.08
N VAL A 70 8.98 -0.26 8.87
CA VAL A 70 9.13 -1.03 7.64
C VAL A 70 10.54 -0.84 7.14
N VAL A 71 11.22 -1.93 6.79
CA VAL A 71 12.56 -1.91 6.21
C VAL A 71 12.54 -2.63 4.88
N GLU A 72 12.94 -1.95 3.81
CA GLU A 72 13.01 -2.52 2.45
C GLU A 72 11.72 -3.27 2.06
N SER A 73 10.56 -2.64 2.26
CA SER A 73 9.24 -3.20 1.98
C SER A 73 8.77 -4.32 2.90
N GLN A 74 9.51 -4.63 3.97
CA GLN A 74 9.10 -5.63 4.97
C GLN A 74 8.82 -4.99 6.32
N PRO A 75 7.61 -5.17 6.91
CA PRO A 75 7.35 -4.75 8.27
C PRO A 75 8.20 -5.57 9.24
N LEU A 76 9.06 -4.91 10.00
CA LEU A 76 9.71 -5.53 11.14
C LEU A 76 8.66 -5.78 12.22
N ARG A 77 8.70 -6.96 12.84
CA ARG A 77 7.88 -7.21 14.03
C ARG A 77 8.35 -6.27 15.14
N THR A 78 7.60 -5.19 15.34
CA THR A 78 7.80 -4.14 16.33
C THR A 78 7.49 -4.63 17.75
N GLY A 79 8.27 -5.61 18.24
CA GLY A 79 8.15 -6.16 19.59
C GLY A 79 9.24 -5.71 20.57
N SER A 80 10.39 -5.25 20.08
CA SER A 80 11.51 -4.85 20.94
C SER A 80 11.41 -3.38 21.38
N LEU A 81 11.81 -3.10 22.62
CA LEU A 81 11.85 -1.76 23.19
C LEU A 81 12.73 -0.80 22.37
N TYR A 82 13.80 -1.31 21.74
CA TYR A 82 14.69 -0.54 20.89
C TYR A 82 14.01 -0.09 19.60
N HIS A 83 13.18 -0.93 18.96
CA HIS A 83 12.39 -0.50 17.80
C HIS A 83 11.43 0.64 18.17
N GLN A 84 10.75 0.54 19.31
CA GLN A 84 9.85 1.60 19.77
C GLN A 84 10.61 2.91 20.08
N GLN A 85 11.79 2.81 20.69
CA GLN A 85 12.64 3.98 20.93
C GLN A 85 13.13 4.62 19.63
N PHE A 86 13.52 3.80 18.66
CA PHE A 86 13.98 4.26 17.35
C PHE A 86 12.87 4.98 16.58
N ILE A 87 11.68 4.36 16.52
CA ILE A 87 10.48 4.97 15.94
C ILE A 87 10.19 6.32 16.62
N ARG A 88 10.14 6.36 17.95
CA ARG A 88 9.91 7.61 18.70
C ARG A 88 10.96 8.68 18.40
N ALA A 89 12.23 8.29 18.27
CA ALA A 89 13.31 9.22 17.95
C ALA A 89 13.10 9.84 16.57
N LEU A 90 12.75 9.03 15.56
CA LEU A 90 12.46 9.48 14.20
C LEU A 90 11.19 10.35 14.15
N THR A 91 10.08 9.89 14.74
CA THR A 91 8.80 10.64 14.76
C THR A 91 8.93 11.99 15.46
N ARG A 92 9.67 12.08 16.58
CA ARG A 92 9.91 13.37 17.28
C ARG A 92 10.64 14.39 16.43
N ARG A 93 11.38 13.95 15.42
CA ARG A 93 12.10 14.82 14.46
C ARG A 93 11.40 14.93 13.12
N SER A 94 10.16 14.43 13.04
CA SER A 94 9.38 14.34 11.80
C SER A 94 10.15 13.65 10.67
N VAL A 95 10.90 12.60 11.00
CA VAL A 95 11.55 11.73 10.02
C VAL A 95 10.66 10.52 9.86
N GLU A 96 10.09 10.37 8.66
CA GLU A 96 9.22 9.23 8.32
C GLU A 96 9.91 8.28 7.34
N ARG A 97 10.90 8.78 6.60
CA ARG A 97 11.82 7.99 5.79
C ARG A 97 13.26 8.28 6.21
N LEU A 98 14.02 7.21 6.42
CA LEU A 98 15.46 7.27 6.63
C LEU A 98 16.12 6.23 5.71
N THR A 99 16.91 6.69 4.76
CA THR A 99 17.78 5.83 3.94
C THR A 99 19.22 5.99 4.41
N ILE A 100 19.93 4.89 4.66
CA ILE A 100 21.35 4.86 5.01
C ILE A 100 22.10 4.03 3.97
N GLY A 101 23.06 4.65 3.28
CA GLY A 101 23.94 4.02 2.31
C GLY A 101 25.08 3.25 2.98
N ARG A 102 25.58 2.24 2.29
CA ARG A 102 26.71 1.38 2.72
C ARG A 102 27.97 2.18 3.01
N ASP A 103 28.22 3.23 2.23
CA ASP A 103 29.44 4.05 2.27
C ASP A 103 29.31 5.29 3.17
N VAL A 104 28.34 5.28 4.09
CA VAL A 104 28.18 6.34 5.09
C VAL A 104 29.45 6.49 5.92
N ASP A 105 29.89 7.72 6.15
CA ASP A 105 31.10 8.02 6.90
C ASP A 105 30.81 8.51 8.34
N THR A 106 31.88 8.66 9.12
CA THR A 106 31.83 9.12 10.51
C THR A 106 31.20 10.51 10.64
N GLU A 107 31.49 11.43 9.71
CA GLU A 107 30.98 12.80 9.75
C GLU A 107 29.46 12.81 9.51
N GLU A 108 29.00 12.10 8.48
CA GLU A 108 27.59 11.94 8.16
C GLU A 108 26.82 11.29 9.31
N CYS A 109 27.38 10.23 9.90
CA CYS A 109 26.77 9.54 11.04
C CYS A 109 26.62 10.46 12.25
N VAL A 110 27.69 11.17 12.65
CA VAL A 110 27.64 12.13 13.77
C VAL A 110 26.67 13.29 13.48
N ARG A 111 26.64 13.76 12.24
CA ARG A 111 25.72 14.82 11.79
C ARG A 111 24.26 14.38 11.85
N PHE A 112 23.96 13.12 11.58
CA PHE A 112 22.64 12.53 11.79
C PHE A 112 22.31 12.35 13.27
N LEU A 113 23.23 11.79 14.08
CA LEU A 113 22.99 11.51 15.50
C LEU A 113 22.78 12.77 16.35
N THR A 114 23.45 13.88 16.00
CA THR A 114 23.41 15.14 16.76
C THR A 114 21.99 15.72 16.93
N PRO A 115 21.22 16.01 15.86
CA PRO A 115 19.86 16.52 15.98
C PRO A 115 18.90 15.49 16.60
N MET A 116 19.14 14.19 16.35
CA MET A 116 18.37 13.11 16.96
C MET A 116 18.50 13.13 18.50
N ALA A 117 19.71 13.35 19.01
CA ALA A 117 20.03 13.37 20.43
C ALA A 117 19.70 14.69 21.14
N LEU A 118 20.13 15.82 20.58
CA LEU A 118 20.15 17.10 21.31
C LEU A 118 18.96 18.00 21.00
N GLY A 119 18.28 17.82 19.87
CA GLY A 119 17.37 18.85 19.38
C GLY A 119 17.65 19.22 17.92
N GLY A 120 16.60 19.38 17.13
CA GLY A 120 16.69 19.85 15.74
C GLY A 120 16.20 18.84 14.72
N ALA A 121 16.10 19.28 13.46
CA ALA A 121 15.78 18.42 12.34
C ALA A 121 17.08 17.87 11.73
N PRO A 122 17.21 16.55 11.50
CA PRO A 122 18.32 16.02 10.73
C PRO A 122 18.27 16.54 9.29
N VAL A 123 19.45 16.71 8.71
CA VAL A 123 19.62 17.18 7.33
C VAL A 123 20.18 16.03 6.50
N SER A 124 19.64 15.84 5.31
CA SER A 124 20.15 14.84 4.38
C SER A 124 21.60 15.14 3.99
N THR A 125 22.37 14.07 3.89
CA THR A 125 23.76 14.03 3.46
C THR A 125 23.87 13.14 2.23
N ARG A 126 25.09 12.82 1.78
CA ARG A 126 25.31 12.05 0.57
C ARG A 126 24.82 10.61 0.72
N HIS A 127 25.04 10.01 1.89
CA HIS A 127 24.68 8.62 2.16
C HIS A 127 23.60 8.48 3.23
N ILE A 128 23.25 9.52 3.99
CA ILE A 128 22.07 9.50 4.87
C ILE A 128 21.01 10.44 4.31
N VAL A 129 19.93 9.87 3.78
CA VAL A 129 18.78 10.64 3.29
C VAL A 129 17.65 10.55 4.29
N VAL A 130 17.29 11.68 4.88
CA VAL A 130 16.10 11.80 5.73
C VAL A 130 15.01 12.53 4.96
N GLY A 131 13.79 12.04 5.12
CA GLY A 131 12.63 12.65 4.52
C GLY A 131 11.45 12.57 5.47
N ARG A 132 10.58 13.58 5.37
CA ARG A 132 9.17 13.28 5.55
C ARG A 132 8.77 12.48 4.32
N VAL A 133 8.16 11.32 4.54
CA VAL A 133 7.24 10.84 3.53
C VAL A 133 6.17 11.93 3.54
N GLU A 134 5.85 12.53 2.40
CA GLU A 134 4.61 13.31 2.34
C GLU A 134 3.45 12.31 2.37
N LEU A 135 3.28 11.65 3.51
CA LEU A 135 1.96 11.43 4.04
C LEU A 135 1.50 12.83 4.41
N LEU A 136 0.47 13.34 3.75
CA LEU A 136 -0.09 14.63 4.11
C LEU A 136 -0.47 14.61 5.58
N SER A 137 0.42 15.17 6.40
CA SER A 137 0.23 15.23 7.83
C SER A 137 -0.86 16.25 8.16
N PRO A 138 -1.66 16.03 9.22
CA PRO A 138 -2.87 16.80 9.51
C PRO A 138 -2.63 18.29 9.83
N GLU A 139 -1.40 18.71 10.03
CA GLU A 139 -1.05 20.09 10.45
C GLU A 139 -1.01 21.08 9.28
N GLY A 140 -0.84 20.60 8.04
CA GLY A 140 -1.04 21.41 6.83
C GLY A 140 -2.50 21.80 6.59
N LEU A 141 -3.45 21.13 7.25
CA LEU A 141 -4.90 21.39 7.18
C LEU A 141 -5.41 22.29 8.32
N ALA A 142 -4.55 22.63 9.30
CA ALA A 142 -4.92 23.46 10.44
C ALA A 142 -4.89 24.98 10.15
N LEU A 143 -4.77 25.40 8.88
CA LEU A 143 -5.02 26.79 8.46
C LEU A 143 -6.40 26.90 7.82
N GLY A 144 -7.42 26.70 8.66
CA GLY A 144 -8.81 26.82 8.27
C GLY A 144 -9.75 26.93 9.47
N ARG A 145 -9.31 27.51 10.59
CA ARG A 145 -10.24 27.92 11.65
C ARG A 145 -11.02 29.15 11.19
N GLY A 146 -12.10 28.93 10.46
CA GLY A 146 -13.24 29.83 10.32
C GLY A 146 -14.50 29.06 10.70
N GLY A 147 -15.18 29.50 11.75
CA GLY A 147 -16.14 28.68 12.50
C GLY A 147 -17.50 28.39 11.86
N GLY A 148 -18.25 27.52 12.54
CA GLY A 148 -19.70 27.39 12.44
C GLY A 148 -20.22 26.09 11.83
N GLY A 149 -20.69 25.18 12.68
CA GLY A 149 -21.87 24.33 12.43
C GLY A 149 -21.75 23.12 11.49
N GLY A 150 -21.86 21.91 12.07
CA GLY A 150 -22.61 20.78 11.50
C GLY A 150 -21.96 19.92 10.40
N GLY A 151 -21.53 18.71 10.77
CA GLY A 151 -21.85 17.48 10.02
C GLY A 151 -21.13 17.09 8.71
N ALA A 152 -20.27 17.91 8.11
CA ALA A 152 -19.74 17.65 6.75
C ALA A 152 -18.21 17.36 6.64
N GLY A 153 -17.54 16.99 7.73
CA GLY A 153 -16.06 16.96 7.80
C GLY A 153 -15.36 15.71 7.23
N ASP A 154 -15.90 14.51 7.45
CA ASP A 154 -15.17 13.25 7.20
C ASP A 154 -15.19 12.80 5.72
N ASP A 155 -16.29 13.04 5.00
CA ASP A 155 -16.43 12.62 3.59
C ASP A 155 -15.46 13.36 2.66
N SER A 156 -15.21 14.65 2.94
CA SER A 156 -14.26 15.47 2.17
C SER A 156 -12.80 15.02 2.35
N ALA A 157 -12.46 14.49 3.53
CA ALA A 157 -11.11 14.01 3.84
C ALA A 157 -10.81 12.68 3.13
N ILE A 158 -11.80 11.77 3.07
CA ILE A 158 -11.67 10.50 2.34
C ILE A 158 -11.57 10.77 0.83
N GLU A 159 -12.37 11.68 0.30
CA GLU A 159 -12.32 12.05 -1.13
C GLU A 159 -10.96 12.67 -1.49
N LEU A 160 -10.44 13.57 -0.66
CA LEU A 160 -9.11 14.19 -0.84
C LEU A 160 -7.97 13.17 -0.76
N LEU A 161 -8.02 12.27 0.24
CA LEU A 161 -7.04 11.19 0.41
C LEU A 161 -7.08 10.19 -0.74
N THR A 162 -8.27 9.92 -1.29
CA THR A 162 -8.43 9.05 -2.46
C THR A 162 -7.87 9.72 -3.71
N ALA A 163 -8.12 11.01 -3.93
CA ALA A 163 -7.54 11.77 -5.04
C ALA A 163 -5.99 11.79 -4.98
N GLN A 164 -5.41 12.03 -3.80
CA GLN A 164 -3.96 12.00 -3.60
C GLN A 164 -3.38 10.60 -3.78
N SER A 165 -4.12 9.57 -3.36
CA SER A 165 -3.75 8.17 -3.60
C SER A 165 -3.77 7.82 -5.09
N VAL A 166 -4.65 8.44 -5.89
CA VAL A 166 -4.68 8.30 -7.35
C VAL A 166 -3.48 8.96 -8.01
N ASP A 167 -3.07 10.15 -7.57
CA ASP A 167 -1.85 10.79 -8.08
C ASP A 167 -0.60 9.97 -7.73
N GLY A 168 -0.48 9.54 -6.47
CA GLY A 168 0.59 8.64 -6.04
C GLY A 168 0.58 7.31 -6.78
N ALA A 169 -0.60 6.77 -7.10
CA ALA A 169 -0.75 5.59 -7.94
C ALA A 169 -0.20 5.83 -9.35
N ARG A 170 -0.58 6.94 -9.99
CA ARG A 170 -0.16 7.30 -11.35
C ARG A 170 1.37 7.37 -11.44
N GLU A 171 1.99 8.05 -10.49
CA GLU A 171 3.44 8.17 -10.39
C GLU A 171 4.09 6.80 -10.18
N ALA A 172 3.59 6.03 -9.22
CA ALA A 172 4.14 4.72 -8.88
C ALA A 172 4.05 3.74 -10.05
N PHE A 173 2.95 3.70 -10.79
CA PHE A 173 2.82 2.88 -12.01
C PHE A 173 3.70 3.37 -13.16
N THR A 174 3.91 4.68 -13.28
CA THR A 174 4.83 5.25 -14.28
C THR A 174 6.25 4.83 -13.97
N GLU A 175 6.66 4.95 -12.70
CA GLU A 175 7.96 4.49 -12.24
C GLU A 175 8.12 2.98 -12.35
N PHE A 176 7.08 2.20 -12.08
CA PHE A 176 7.12 0.74 -12.21
C PHE A 176 7.51 0.27 -13.62
N ARG A 177 7.27 1.11 -14.66
CA ARG A 177 7.73 0.84 -16.03
C ARG A 177 9.24 0.97 -16.19
N SER A 178 9.87 1.93 -15.50
CA SER A 178 11.31 2.25 -15.62
C SER A 178 12.17 1.62 -14.53
N ASP A 179 11.69 1.65 -13.28
CA ASP A 179 12.28 1.06 -12.08
C ASP A 179 11.19 0.28 -11.33
N ARG A 180 11.20 -1.04 -11.50
CA ARG A 180 10.22 -1.94 -10.89
C ARG A 180 10.29 -1.91 -9.36
N GLN A 181 11.47 -1.66 -8.78
CA GLN A 181 11.66 -1.72 -7.34
C GLN A 181 11.26 -0.39 -6.68
N GLY A 182 11.67 0.74 -7.25
CA GLY A 182 11.21 2.07 -6.82
C GLY A 182 9.69 2.23 -6.92
N GLY A 183 9.11 1.79 -8.04
CA GLY A 183 7.66 1.80 -8.23
C GLY A 183 6.93 0.94 -7.19
N LEU A 184 7.43 -0.27 -6.89
CA LEU A 184 6.83 -1.14 -5.87
C LEU A 184 6.82 -0.49 -4.48
N VAL A 185 7.93 0.15 -4.08
CA VAL A 185 8.01 0.85 -2.78
C VAL A 185 6.94 1.95 -2.68
N ARG A 186 6.72 2.72 -3.75
CA ARG A 186 5.67 3.76 -3.76
C ARG A 186 4.27 3.17 -3.73
N LEU A 187 4.03 2.07 -4.45
CA LEU A 187 2.75 1.38 -4.40
C LEU A 187 2.43 0.88 -2.99
N GLU A 188 3.42 0.33 -2.30
CA GLU A 188 3.24 -0.08 -0.90
C GLU A 188 2.90 1.10 0.01
N GLN A 189 3.50 2.27 -0.22
CA GLN A 189 3.18 3.50 0.51
C GLN A 189 1.74 3.95 0.25
N VAL A 190 1.28 3.94 -1.01
CA VAL A 190 -0.12 4.26 -1.35
C VAL A 190 -1.09 3.35 -0.60
N VAL A 191 -0.82 2.03 -0.57
CA VAL A 191 -1.68 1.07 0.15
C VAL A 191 -1.68 1.33 1.66
N TRP A 192 -0.54 1.66 2.26
CA TRP A 192 -0.48 2.06 3.66
C TRP A 192 -1.33 3.31 3.95
N SER A 193 -1.28 4.30 3.07
CA SER A 193 -2.11 5.50 3.16
C SER A 193 -3.60 5.18 3.10
N LEU A 194 -4.02 4.30 2.18
CA LEU A 194 -5.40 3.83 2.08
C LEU A 194 -5.86 3.10 3.35
N MET A 195 -5.01 2.26 3.93
CA MET A 195 -5.29 1.58 5.20
C MET A 195 -5.45 2.57 6.36
N ALA A 196 -4.56 3.56 6.46
CA ALA A 196 -4.62 4.59 7.48
C ALA A 196 -5.88 5.48 7.33
N ALA A 197 -6.29 5.77 6.09
CA ALA A 197 -7.54 6.46 5.80
C ALA A 197 -8.75 5.64 6.26
N LEU A 198 -8.77 4.34 5.92
CA LEU A 198 -9.83 3.41 6.36
C LEU A 198 -9.90 3.29 7.89
N GLN A 199 -8.77 3.35 8.60
CA GLN A 199 -8.74 3.35 10.07
C GLN A 199 -9.41 4.56 10.71
N ARG A 200 -9.40 5.71 10.02
CA ARG A 200 -10.00 6.95 10.49
C ARG A 200 -11.48 7.09 10.14
N ALA A 201 -11.94 6.41 9.09
CA ALA A 201 -13.35 6.42 8.70
C ALA A 201 -14.23 5.83 9.83
N THR A 202 -15.05 6.66 10.45
CA THR A 202 -15.90 6.29 11.60
C THR A 202 -17.25 5.69 11.21
N ARG A 203 -17.66 5.76 9.94
CA ARG A 203 -18.87 5.12 9.37
C ARG A 203 -18.64 4.60 7.95
N GLU A 204 -19.60 3.77 7.52
CA GLU A 204 -19.66 2.94 6.31
C GLU A 204 -19.00 3.56 5.06
N ILE A 205 -18.23 2.71 4.39
CA ILE A 205 -17.46 3.02 3.18
C ILE A 205 -18.42 3.39 2.02
N LEU A 206 -18.60 4.69 1.73
CA LEU A 206 -18.52 5.31 0.38
C LEU A 206 -19.07 6.75 0.31
N PRO A 207 -18.36 7.67 -0.37
CA PRO A 207 -18.34 7.65 -1.84
C PRO A 207 -16.95 7.39 -2.46
N LEU A 208 -16.92 6.63 -3.56
CA LEU A 208 -15.76 6.42 -4.42
C LEU A 208 -15.41 7.74 -5.09
N ALA A 209 -14.13 8.02 -5.31
CA ALA A 209 -13.69 9.23 -5.98
C ALA A 209 -14.39 9.37 -7.35
N PRO A 210 -15.24 10.40 -7.56
CA PRO A 210 -15.87 10.64 -8.84
C PRO A 210 -14.87 11.33 -9.76
N LEU A 211 -13.87 10.61 -10.25
CA LEU A 211 -12.85 11.20 -11.12
C LEU A 211 -13.25 11.12 -12.60
N LYS A 212 -13.20 12.28 -13.24
CA LYS A 212 -13.88 12.63 -14.50
C LYS A 212 -12.95 12.65 -15.73
N THR A 213 -11.73 12.09 -15.66
CA THR A 213 -10.72 12.23 -16.71
C THR A 213 -10.39 10.90 -17.39
N HIS A 214 -10.36 10.93 -18.73
CA HIS A 214 -10.27 9.77 -19.62
C HIS A 214 -8.93 9.01 -19.51
N ASP A 215 -7.85 9.68 -19.07
CA ASP A 215 -6.51 9.11 -18.96
C ASP A 215 -6.21 8.47 -17.58
N ASP A 216 -7.05 8.71 -16.57
CA ASP A 216 -6.80 8.31 -15.17
C ASP A 216 -7.59 7.08 -14.72
N TYR A 217 -8.50 6.60 -15.54
CA TYR A 217 -9.45 5.55 -15.18
C TYR A 217 -8.76 4.27 -14.66
N THR A 218 -7.63 3.85 -15.25
CA THR A 218 -6.92 2.64 -14.82
C THR A 218 -6.34 2.76 -13.40
N PHE A 219 -5.85 3.94 -13.03
CA PHE A 219 -5.28 4.20 -11.70
C PHE A 219 -6.38 4.37 -10.66
N VAL A 220 -7.45 5.10 -11.01
CA VAL A 220 -8.65 5.25 -10.19
C VAL A 220 -9.26 3.89 -9.89
N HIS A 221 -9.41 3.04 -10.90
CA HIS A 221 -9.92 1.68 -10.75
C HIS A 221 -9.05 0.86 -9.79
N SER A 222 -7.73 0.90 -9.95
CA SER A 222 -6.80 0.16 -9.08
C SER A 222 -6.88 0.62 -7.62
N VAL A 223 -6.96 1.93 -7.38
CA VAL A 223 -7.13 2.52 -6.05
C VAL A 223 -8.48 2.12 -5.44
N ASN A 224 -9.57 2.26 -6.20
CA ASN A 224 -10.91 1.91 -5.73
C ASN A 224 -11.03 0.42 -5.39
N VAL A 225 -10.54 -0.46 -6.27
CA VAL A 225 -10.54 -1.91 -6.03
C VAL A 225 -9.70 -2.24 -4.80
N SER A 226 -8.55 -1.61 -4.62
CA SER A 226 -7.72 -1.79 -3.42
C SER A 226 -8.47 -1.36 -2.15
N LEU A 227 -9.06 -0.16 -2.15
CA LEU A 227 -9.81 0.38 -1.01
C LEU A 227 -11.02 -0.48 -0.63
N LEU A 228 -11.84 -0.86 -1.62
CA LEU A 228 -12.99 -1.75 -1.41
C LEU A 228 -12.57 -3.13 -0.88
N THR A 229 -11.42 -3.65 -1.34
CA THR A 229 -10.89 -4.94 -0.89
C THR A 229 -10.35 -4.87 0.53
N LEU A 230 -9.62 -3.79 0.86
CA LEU A 230 -9.14 -3.51 2.22
C LEU A 230 -10.31 -3.40 3.21
N ALA A 231 -11.33 -2.64 2.82
CA ALA A 231 -12.57 -2.51 3.55
C ALA A 231 -13.21 -3.88 3.85
N GLN A 232 -13.34 -4.75 2.83
CA GLN A 232 -13.93 -6.08 3.02
C GLN A 232 -13.07 -6.96 3.90
N ALA A 233 -11.77 -7.00 3.67
CA ALA A 233 -10.85 -7.82 4.46
C ALA A 233 -10.90 -7.41 5.94
N ARG A 234 -10.95 -6.11 6.21
CA ARG A 234 -11.04 -5.59 7.58
C ARG A 234 -12.36 -5.93 8.26
N SER A 235 -13.49 -5.98 7.55
CA SER A 235 -14.77 -6.37 8.17
C SER A 235 -14.76 -7.83 8.65
N PHE A 236 -13.86 -8.66 8.13
CA PHE A 236 -13.56 -10.00 8.63
C PHE A 236 -12.48 -10.05 9.74
N GLY A 237 -12.04 -8.89 10.26
CA GLY A 237 -11.01 -8.79 11.28
C GLY A 237 -9.58 -8.98 10.77
N ILE A 238 -9.35 -8.87 9.46
CA ILE A 238 -7.99 -8.93 8.90
C ILE A 238 -7.32 -7.56 9.08
N GLU A 239 -6.16 -7.55 9.74
CA GLU A 239 -5.44 -6.32 10.09
C GLU A 239 -3.92 -6.43 9.83
N GLY A 240 -3.22 -5.31 10.03
CA GLY A 240 -1.75 -5.22 9.95
C GLY A 240 -1.18 -5.64 8.60
N SER A 241 -0.07 -6.37 8.61
CA SER A 241 0.66 -6.78 7.40
C SER A 241 -0.15 -7.67 6.46
N ARG A 242 -1.10 -8.46 6.97
CA ARG A 242 -1.99 -9.28 6.13
C ARG A 242 -2.98 -8.42 5.35
N LEU A 243 -3.51 -7.39 5.99
CA LEU A 243 -4.41 -6.42 5.35
C LEU A 243 -3.65 -5.63 4.26
N HIS A 244 -2.42 -5.19 4.56
CA HIS A 244 -1.56 -4.52 3.58
C HIS A 244 -1.26 -5.39 2.36
N ALA A 245 -0.85 -6.64 2.56
CA ALA A 245 -0.58 -7.57 1.46
C ALA A 245 -1.81 -7.81 0.58
N ILE A 246 -3.01 -7.86 1.17
CA ILE A 246 -4.28 -7.97 0.42
C ILE A 246 -4.54 -6.69 -0.38
N GLY A 247 -4.36 -5.51 0.23
CA GLY A 247 -4.55 -4.23 -0.44
C GLY A 247 -3.60 -4.05 -1.62
N LEU A 248 -2.32 -4.38 -1.46
CA LEU A 248 -1.31 -4.35 -2.52
C LEU A 248 -1.63 -5.34 -3.64
N ALA A 249 -2.05 -6.57 -3.29
CA ALA A 249 -2.44 -7.57 -4.26
C ALA A 249 -3.67 -7.14 -5.08
N ALA A 250 -4.67 -6.53 -4.43
CA ALA A 250 -5.84 -5.97 -5.08
C ALA A 250 -5.48 -4.76 -5.96
N PHE A 251 -4.57 -3.92 -5.52
CA PHE A 251 -4.10 -2.77 -6.30
C PHE A 251 -3.40 -3.20 -7.60
N LEU A 252 -2.60 -4.27 -7.53
CA LEU A 252 -1.83 -4.80 -8.66
C LEU A 252 -2.58 -5.81 -9.54
N HIS A 253 -3.85 -6.10 -9.26
CA HIS A 253 -4.58 -7.19 -9.94
C HIS A 253 -4.54 -7.09 -11.47
N ASP A 254 -4.60 -5.86 -11.98
CA ASP A 254 -4.71 -5.53 -13.40
C ASP A 254 -3.38 -5.11 -14.05
N ILE A 255 -2.23 -5.26 -13.35
CA ILE A 255 -0.90 -4.82 -13.83
C ILE A 255 -0.54 -5.39 -15.21
N GLY A 256 -1.08 -6.56 -15.57
CA GLY A 256 -0.87 -7.18 -16.88
C GLY A 256 -1.47 -6.40 -18.04
N LYS A 257 -2.40 -5.46 -17.81
CA LYS A 257 -2.93 -4.56 -18.85
C LYS A 257 -1.84 -3.71 -19.49
N LEU A 258 -0.69 -3.52 -18.83
CA LEU A 258 0.51 -2.90 -19.40
C LEU A 258 1.09 -3.67 -20.60
N LYS A 259 0.72 -4.94 -20.78
CA LYS A 259 1.15 -5.80 -21.90
C LYS A 259 0.10 -5.92 -23.01
N ILE A 260 -1.08 -5.34 -22.81
CA ILE A 260 -2.16 -5.38 -23.79
C ILE A 260 -1.95 -4.24 -24.80
N PRO A 261 -2.02 -4.52 -26.12
CA PRO A 261 -1.92 -3.49 -27.15
C PRO A 261 -2.96 -2.39 -26.94
N LEU A 262 -2.58 -1.13 -27.15
CA LEU A 262 -3.44 0.03 -26.86
C LEU A 262 -4.71 0.02 -27.71
N GLU A 263 -4.63 -0.48 -28.94
CA GLU A 263 -5.76 -0.65 -29.85
C GLU A 263 -6.81 -1.64 -29.34
N VAL A 264 -6.39 -2.66 -28.59
CA VAL A 264 -7.31 -3.62 -27.92
C VAL A 264 -7.79 -3.03 -26.60
N LEU A 265 -6.89 -2.43 -25.81
CA LEU A 265 -7.19 -1.87 -24.49
C LEU A 265 -8.20 -0.73 -24.56
N ASN A 266 -8.07 0.14 -25.58
CA ASN A 266 -8.88 1.34 -25.76
C ASN A 266 -9.96 1.19 -26.84
N LYS A 267 -10.24 -0.04 -27.31
CA LYS A 267 -11.23 -0.26 -28.38
C LYS A 267 -12.60 0.27 -27.95
N PRO A 268 -13.23 1.17 -28.73
CA PRO A 268 -14.60 1.57 -28.48
C PRO A 268 -15.56 0.45 -28.91
N GLY A 269 -16.21 -0.20 -27.94
CA GLY A 269 -17.21 -1.24 -28.18
C GLY A 269 -16.86 -2.60 -27.57
N LYS A 270 -17.52 -3.65 -28.05
CA LYS A 270 -17.26 -5.03 -27.58
C LYS A 270 -15.97 -5.56 -28.20
N LEU A 271 -15.20 -6.28 -27.39
CA LEU A 271 -14.07 -7.08 -27.84
C LEU A 271 -14.59 -8.40 -28.40
N GLU A 272 -14.12 -8.81 -29.57
CA GLU A 272 -14.57 -10.02 -30.25
C GLU A 272 -13.39 -10.91 -30.66
N GLY A 273 -13.63 -12.23 -30.66
CA GLY A 273 -12.68 -13.24 -31.12
C GLY A 273 -11.28 -13.08 -30.52
N GLU A 274 -10.34 -12.68 -31.36
CA GLU A 274 -8.93 -12.52 -31.03
C GLU A 274 -8.66 -11.41 -30.00
N GLU A 275 -9.38 -10.28 -30.11
CA GLU A 275 -9.20 -9.14 -29.21
C GLU A 275 -9.59 -9.51 -27.77
N TRP A 276 -10.66 -10.29 -27.63
CA TRP A 276 -11.08 -10.81 -26.34
C TRP A 276 -10.04 -11.78 -25.77
N ARG A 277 -9.45 -12.63 -26.61
CA ARG A 277 -8.37 -13.54 -26.20
C ARG A 277 -7.12 -12.79 -25.75
N ILE A 278 -6.74 -11.73 -26.45
CA ILE A 278 -5.65 -10.84 -26.06
C ILE A 278 -5.99 -10.18 -24.73
N MET A 279 -7.18 -9.60 -24.57
CA MET A 279 -7.58 -8.98 -23.30
C MET A 279 -7.53 -9.97 -22.13
N MET A 280 -8.03 -11.20 -22.28
CA MET A 280 -7.98 -12.21 -21.23
C MET A 280 -6.55 -12.59 -20.79
N SER A 281 -5.53 -12.37 -21.63
CA SER A 281 -4.15 -12.72 -21.28
C SER A 281 -3.58 -11.86 -20.15
N HIS A 282 -4.17 -10.68 -19.87
CA HIS A 282 -3.63 -9.75 -18.86
C HIS A 282 -3.47 -10.41 -17.48
N ALA A 283 -4.35 -11.34 -17.09
CA ALA A 283 -4.23 -12.03 -15.81
C ALA A 283 -2.94 -12.87 -15.74
N GLN A 284 -2.64 -13.61 -16.82
CA GLN A 284 -1.42 -14.42 -16.90
C GLN A 284 -0.17 -13.55 -17.11
N GLU A 285 -0.25 -12.53 -17.97
CA GLU A 285 0.83 -11.57 -18.20
C GLU A 285 1.17 -10.79 -16.93
N GLY A 286 0.16 -10.39 -16.15
CA GLY A 286 0.34 -9.69 -14.88
C GLY A 286 1.05 -10.56 -13.86
N ALA A 287 0.60 -11.80 -13.68
CA ALA A 287 1.27 -12.76 -12.80
C ALA A 287 2.72 -13.02 -13.24
N THR A 288 2.95 -13.23 -14.55
CA THR A 288 4.30 -13.44 -15.11
C THR A 288 5.20 -12.22 -14.89
N HIS A 289 4.65 -11.02 -15.06
CA HIS A 289 5.35 -9.77 -14.84
C HIS A 289 5.78 -9.62 -13.39
N LEU A 290 4.86 -9.88 -12.45
CA LEU A 290 5.13 -9.80 -11.01
C LEU A 290 6.10 -10.89 -10.53
N CYS A 291 6.14 -12.07 -11.15
CA CYS A 291 7.18 -13.08 -10.85
C CYS A 291 8.61 -12.56 -11.09
N GLY A 292 8.78 -11.59 -11.99
CA GLY A 292 10.07 -10.94 -12.27
C GLY A 292 10.37 -9.74 -11.35
N VAL A 293 9.56 -9.50 -10.32
CA VAL A 293 9.76 -8.44 -9.33
C VAL A 293 10.18 -9.10 -8.02
N GLU A 294 11.45 -8.94 -7.66
CA GLU A 294 12.08 -9.69 -6.58
C GLU A 294 11.36 -9.52 -5.22
N ALA A 295 11.06 -8.26 -4.84
CA ALA A 295 10.47 -7.92 -3.55
C ALA A 295 8.94 -8.02 -3.48
N VAL A 296 8.23 -8.39 -4.56
CA VAL A 296 6.76 -8.37 -4.54
C VAL A 296 6.18 -9.48 -3.65
N HIS A 297 5.16 -9.14 -2.87
CA HIS A 297 4.47 -10.13 -2.05
C HIS A 297 3.81 -11.21 -2.93
N PRO A 298 3.96 -12.53 -2.64
CA PRO A 298 3.43 -13.61 -3.48
C PRO A 298 1.91 -13.55 -3.72
N LEU A 299 1.18 -12.94 -2.79
CA LEU A 299 -0.27 -12.74 -2.93
C LEU A 299 -0.62 -11.87 -4.13
N ALA A 300 0.20 -10.88 -4.48
CA ALA A 300 -0.04 -10.04 -5.66
C ALA A 300 0.05 -10.86 -6.95
N ILE A 301 1.00 -11.80 -7.04
CA ILE A 301 1.12 -12.73 -8.17
C ILE A 301 -0.13 -13.60 -8.28
N LEU A 302 -0.61 -14.15 -7.16
CA LEU A 302 -1.80 -14.98 -7.12
C LEU A 302 -3.05 -14.20 -7.50
N VAL A 303 -3.26 -13.01 -6.94
CA VAL A 303 -4.44 -12.18 -7.24
C VAL A 303 -4.44 -11.73 -8.71
N ALA A 304 -3.30 -11.30 -9.24
CA ALA A 304 -3.19 -10.97 -10.66
C ALA A 304 -3.58 -12.15 -11.57
N TYR A 305 -3.20 -13.37 -11.21
CA TYR A 305 -3.60 -14.56 -11.95
C TYR A 305 -5.08 -14.95 -11.75
N GLU A 306 -5.60 -14.83 -10.53
CA GLU A 306 -6.84 -15.51 -10.11
C GLU A 306 -8.09 -14.64 -10.07
N HIS A 307 -7.99 -13.31 -10.15
CA HIS A 307 -9.13 -12.40 -9.89
C HIS A 307 -10.33 -12.59 -10.85
N HIS A 308 -10.12 -13.24 -12.00
CA HIS A 308 -11.18 -13.64 -12.93
C HIS A 308 -11.59 -15.13 -12.83
N MET A 309 -10.96 -15.92 -11.97
CA MET A 309 -11.36 -17.31 -11.74
C MET A 309 -12.70 -17.38 -11.00
N ARG A 310 -13.39 -18.52 -11.14
CA ARG A 310 -14.68 -18.76 -10.49
C ARG A 310 -14.51 -19.34 -9.09
N TYR A 311 -15.31 -18.87 -8.15
CA TYR A 311 -15.42 -19.44 -6.80
C TYR A 311 -15.71 -20.94 -6.80
N ASP A 312 -16.60 -21.41 -7.70
CA ASP A 312 -16.98 -22.82 -7.79
C ASP A 312 -15.88 -23.74 -8.37
N GLY A 313 -14.75 -23.17 -8.80
CA GLY A 313 -13.62 -23.89 -9.38
C GLY A 313 -13.87 -24.38 -10.81
N ARG A 314 -15.00 -24.02 -11.44
CA ARG A 314 -15.22 -24.29 -12.86
C ARG A 314 -14.31 -23.39 -13.72
N PRO A 315 -13.94 -23.81 -14.94
CA PRO A 315 -13.08 -23.02 -15.80
C PRO A 315 -13.67 -21.63 -16.11
N ASN A 316 -12.80 -20.62 -16.09
CA ASN A 316 -13.00 -19.32 -16.73
C ASN A 316 -11.65 -18.91 -17.34
N TYR A 317 -11.11 -17.73 -17.03
CA TYR A 317 -9.76 -17.37 -17.43
C TYR A 317 -8.99 -16.76 -16.24
N PRO A 318 -7.66 -17.00 -16.18
CA PRO A 318 -6.94 -18.06 -16.87
C PRO A 318 -7.37 -19.46 -16.37
N VAL A 319 -7.20 -20.49 -17.19
CA VAL A 319 -7.51 -21.88 -16.80
C VAL A 319 -6.26 -22.49 -16.15
N PRO A 320 -6.27 -22.77 -14.83
CA PRO A 320 -5.13 -23.41 -14.19
C PRO A 320 -5.00 -24.87 -14.64
N ARG A 321 -3.77 -25.41 -14.62
CA ARG A 321 -3.52 -26.83 -14.92
C ARG A 321 -4.19 -27.77 -13.93
N VAL A 322 -4.42 -27.32 -12.70
CA VAL A 322 -5.11 -28.07 -11.63
C VAL A 322 -6.30 -27.24 -11.19
N ASN A 323 -7.50 -27.83 -11.27
CA ASN A 323 -8.71 -27.18 -10.80
C ASN A 323 -8.59 -26.89 -9.31
N ARG A 324 -8.72 -25.62 -8.95
CA ARG A 324 -8.73 -25.16 -7.56
C ARG A 324 -9.61 -23.92 -7.44
N ARG A 325 -10.02 -23.63 -6.21
CA ARG A 325 -10.67 -22.36 -5.90
C ARG A 325 -9.64 -21.24 -5.80
N PRO A 326 -9.99 -20.01 -6.19
CA PRO A 326 -9.16 -18.83 -5.98
C PRO A 326 -8.92 -18.58 -4.49
N THR A 327 -7.81 -17.92 -4.13
CA THR A 327 -7.52 -17.55 -2.74
C THR A 327 -8.55 -16.58 -2.18
N LEU A 328 -8.60 -16.41 -0.85
CA LEU A 328 -9.47 -15.43 -0.22
C LEU A 328 -9.24 -14.02 -0.77
N ALA A 329 -7.98 -13.60 -0.92
CA ALA A 329 -7.64 -12.29 -1.47
C ALA A 329 -8.18 -12.14 -2.90
N SER A 330 -7.99 -13.15 -3.76
CA SER A 330 -8.49 -13.15 -5.13
C SER A 330 -10.02 -13.07 -5.19
N GLN A 331 -10.72 -13.76 -4.26
CA GLN A 331 -12.18 -13.69 -4.17
C GLN A 331 -12.68 -12.31 -3.72
N LEU A 332 -12.03 -11.70 -2.73
CA LEU A 332 -12.35 -10.34 -2.27
C LEU A 332 -12.12 -9.32 -3.39
N THR A 333 -10.96 -9.40 -4.06
CA THR A 333 -10.61 -8.53 -5.20
C THR A 333 -11.60 -8.70 -6.35
N SER A 334 -12.01 -9.92 -6.69
CA SER A 334 -12.97 -10.19 -7.76
C SER A 334 -14.33 -9.52 -7.51
N ILE A 335 -14.80 -9.48 -6.26
CA ILE A 335 -16.04 -8.79 -5.88
C ILE A 335 -15.87 -7.27 -6.02
N SER A 336 -14.76 -6.71 -5.51
CA SER A 336 -14.44 -5.29 -5.61
C SER A 336 -14.30 -4.82 -7.06
N ASP A 337 -13.61 -5.59 -7.90
CA ASP A 337 -13.41 -5.33 -9.33
C ASP A 337 -14.73 -5.25 -10.07
N VAL A 338 -15.59 -6.27 -9.94
CA VAL A 338 -16.92 -6.27 -10.58
C VAL A 338 -17.77 -5.08 -10.13
N TYR A 339 -17.75 -4.74 -8.84
CA TYR A 339 -18.52 -3.62 -8.32
C TYR A 339 -18.03 -2.28 -8.89
N ASP A 340 -16.72 -2.01 -8.81
CA ASP A 340 -16.14 -0.76 -9.31
C ASP A 340 -16.28 -0.65 -10.83
N ALA A 341 -16.10 -1.76 -11.56
CA ALA A 341 -16.27 -1.82 -13.00
C ALA A 341 -17.66 -1.40 -13.49
N ILE A 342 -18.69 -1.65 -12.68
CA ILE A 342 -20.08 -1.28 -12.98
C ILE A 342 -20.37 0.15 -12.52
N CYS A 343 -19.84 0.57 -11.36
CA CYS A 343 -20.13 1.87 -10.75
C CYS A 343 -19.30 3.02 -11.34
N THR A 344 -18.20 2.72 -12.02
CA THR A 344 -17.26 3.73 -12.54
C THR A 344 -17.45 3.91 -14.05
N THR A 345 -17.43 5.17 -14.52
CA THR A 345 -17.53 5.48 -15.96
C THR A 345 -16.22 5.11 -16.66
N ARG A 346 -16.32 4.38 -17.77
CA ARG A 346 -15.20 3.94 -18.61
C ARG A 346 -15.32 4.53 -20.02
N PRO A 347 -14.25 4.63 -20.82
CA PRO A 347 -14.28 5.13 -22.20
C PRO A 347 -15.39 4.50 -23.07
N TYR A 348 -15.72 3.24 -22.80
CA TYR A 348 -16.67 2.44 -23.57
C TYR A 348 -17.99 2.13 -22.82
N ALA A 349 -18.16 2.58 -21.57
CA ALA A 349 -19.34 2.25 -20.76
C ALA A 349 -19.69 3.34 -19.73
N LYS A 350 -20.97 3.73 -19.66
CA LYS A 350 -21.48 4.62 -18.62
C LYS A 350 -21.59 3.88 -17.29
N ALA A 351 -21.27 4.56 -16.19
CA ALA A 351 -21.52 4.07 -14.83
C ALA A 351 -23.00 3.69 -14.64
N ARG A 352 -23.25 2.60 -13.92
CA ARG A 352 -24.58 2.15 -13.50
C ARG A 352 -24.73 2.30 -11.98
N SER A 353 -25.96 2.19 -11.49
CA SER A 353 -26.25 2.41 -10.08
C SER A 353 -25.66 1.31 -9.19
N ARG A 354 -25.49 1.63 -7.90
CA ARG A 354 -25.00 0.68 -6.90
C ARG A 354 -25.93 -0.52 -6.78
N GLU A 355 -27.24 -0.31 -6.84
CA GLU A 355 -28.27 -1.34 -6.78
C GLU A 355 -28.11 -2.32 -7.96
N PHE A 356 -27.81 -1.80 -9.15
CA PHE A 356 -27.52 -2.64 -10.31
C PHE A 356 -26.21 -3.44 -10.13
N ALA A 357 -25.16 -2.84 -9.59
CA ALA A 357 -23.92 -3.56 -9.30
C ALA A 357 -24.16 -4.69 -8.27
N LEU A 358 -24.92 -4.41 -7.21
CA LEU A 358 -25.29 -5.40 -6.20
C LEU A 358 -26.17 -6.52 -6.77
N SER A 359 -27.09 -6.22 -7.71
CA SER A 359 -27.89 -7.26 -8.36
C SER A 359 -27.01 -8.19 -9.20
N VAL A 360 -26.06 -7.66 -9.97
CA VAL A 360 -25.11 -8.47 -10.76
C VAL A 360 -24.25 -9.36 -9.87
N LEU A 361 -23.76 -8.85 -8.75
CA LEU A 361 -23.01 -9.65 -7.78
C LEU A 361 -23.87 -10.77 -7.19
N THR A 362 -25.14 -10.48 -6.87
CA THR A 362 -26.09 -11.43 -6.28
C THR A 362 -26.44 -12.56 -7.26
N GLU A 363 -26.64 -12.25 -8.54
CA GLU A 363 -26.89 -13.25 -9.60
C GLU A 363 -25.74 -14.26 -9.77
N ARG A 364 -24.52 -13.87 -9.37
CA ARG A 364 -23.28 -14.65 -9.52
C ARG A 364 -22.84 -15.38 -8.24
N VAL A 365 -23.65 -15.33 -7.19
CA VAL A 365 -23.39 -16.02 -5.92
C VAL A 365 -23.34 -17.54 -6.13
N GLY A 366 -22.38 -18.19 -5.47
CA GLY A 366 -22.20 -19.64 -5.54
C GLY A 366 -21.56 -20.15 -6.84
N THR A 367 -21.40 -19.27 -7.84
CA THR A 367 -20.75 -19.58 -9.12
C THR A 367 -19.41 -18.84 -9.24
N PHE A 368 -19.45 -17.54 -9.51
CA PHE A 368 -18.25 -16.71 -9.58
C PHE A 368 -17.80 -16.22 -8.20
N HIS A 369 -18.73 -15.95 -7.30
CA HIS A 369 -18.43 -15.34 -6.01
C HIS A 369 -18.91 -16.19 -4.83
N SER A 370 -18.14 -16.16 -3.73
CA SER A 370 -18.51 -16.82 -2.49
C SER A 370 -19.76 -16.19 -1.88
N PRO A 371 -20.79 -16.98 -1.48
CA PRO A 371 -21.99 -16.44 -0.83
C PRO A 371 -21.70 -15.60 0.41
N ALA A 372 -20.77 -16.05 1.26
CA ALA A 372 -20.44 -15.37 2.50
C ALA A 372 -19.75 -14.02 2.24
N LEU A 373 -18.88 -13.95 1.23
CA LEU A 373 -18.15 -12.72 0.90
C LEU A 373 -19.07 -11.69 0.25
N VAL A 374 -19.96 -12.12 -0.66
CA VAL A 374 -20.96 -11.22 -1.27
C VAL A 374 -21.93 -10.70 -0.22
N ALA A 375 -22.41 -11.53 0.71
CA ALA A 375 -23.31 -11.09 1.78
C ALA A 375 -22.66 -10.02 2.67
N ASN A 376 -21.38 -10.20 3.01
CA ASN A 376 -20.60 -9.20 3.74
C ASN A 376 -20.46 -7.90 2.92
N PHE A 377 -20.12 -7.99 1.63
CA PHE A 377 -19.97 -6.82 0.77
C PHE A 377 -21.28 -6.04 0.62
N VAL A 378 -22.40 -6.73 0.42
CA VAL A 378 -23.74 -6.10 0.33
C VAL A 378 -24.07 -5.34 1.61
N ARG A 379 -23.80 -5.93 2.78
CA ARG A 379 -23.99 -5.24 4.07
C ARG A 379 -23.13 -3.99 4.21
N MET A 380 -21.91 -4.00 3.67
CA MET A 380 -21.03 -2.85 3.77
C MET A 380 -21.42 -1.70 2.83
N VAL A 381 -22.06 -2.02 1.71
CA VAL A 381 -22.43 -1.04 0.66
C VAL A 381 -23.86 -0.50 0.84
N ARG A 382 -24.75 -1.26 1.46
CA ARG A 382 -26.11 -0.81 1.77
C ARG A 382 -26.06 0.11 2.99
N VAL A 383 -26.24 1.40 2.75
CA VAL A 383 -26.56 2.38 3.79
C VAL A 383 -28.00 2.11 4.22
N ASP A 384 -28.22 1.69 5.47
CA ASP A 384 -29.57 1.68 6.03
C ASP A 384 -30.08 3.13 6.05
N PRO A 385 -31.32 3.42 5.58
CA PRO A 385 -31.89 4.75 5.74
C PRO A 385 -31.89 5.11 7.23
N PRO A 386 -31.66 6.38 7.61
CA PRO A 386 -31.79 6.78 9.00
C PRO A 386 -33.16 6.32 9.51
N PRO A 387 -33.25 5.79 10.75
CA PRO A 387 -34.54 5.37 11.30
C PRO A 387 -35.49 6.56 11.19
N GLU A 388 -36.64 6.35 10.55
CA GLU A 388 -37.68 7.38 10.45
C GLU A 388 -37.94 7.89 11.87
N THR A 389 -37.63 9.16 12.11
CA THR A 389 -38.08 9.84 13.33
C THR A 389 -39.60 9.70 13.34
N PRO A 390 -40.21 9.11 14.39
CA PRO A 390 -41.66 9.02 14.49
C PRO A 390 -42.20 10.43 14.30
N GLY A 391 -42.99 10.63 13.25
CA GLY A 391 -43.58 11.92 12.97
C GLY A 391 -44.37 12.40 14.18
N ASP A 392 -44.20 13.67 14.53
CA ASP A 392 -45.07 14.37 15.47
C ASP A 392 -46.52 14.22 14.97
N ALA A 393 -47.27 13.39 15.67
CA ALA A 393 -48.70 13.16 15.51
C ALA A 393 -49.50 14.16 16.35
#